data_AF-A0AAU8AD34-F1
#
_entry.id   AF-A0AAU8AD34-F1
#
_cell.length_a   1.000
_cell.length_b   1.000
_cell.length_c   1.000
_cell.angle_alpha   90.00
_cell.angle_beta   90.00
_cell.angle_gamma   90.00
#
_symmetry.space_group_name_H-M   'P 1'
#
loop_
_entity.id
_entity.type
_entity.pdbx_description
1 polymer ?
#
loop_
_entity_poly.entity_id
_entity_poly.type
_entity_poly.pdbx_seq_one_letter_code
_entity_poly.pdbx_strand_id
1 'polypeptide(L)'
;MEEPKASSSYLSVLDVDGDGKIDIHDFLALFGSRGKEAKEVPALESRVAEVWRRKSGDLEKLSTSIRGKVDAGNSLAKKSSFSLADRRMNSILRRLQLEFDDDNLEKLRGEYLKCLTAIKEAEGAISDLIARSALVGESDRNKVEKKLERARALLQQLKRRRKELLVDFVQSFSVYNANISTDQAEVLLSRIDSGDVTRMTSVFAIVAQLTAQFAEAKQASGENTSTAQKYYAMYIGLLELQELVQSEYIGRMDKSYLPGISEIKRTAEQLIAETQVLMKNMPIDHLRSYEHNLQSQEFTLEVASIYEDALLEDRARAVQAREIVRNLLRLAENTLKTVKVASDLVSLMKDSQGLYDEVMQLQTPSLVPFENLELKREFQAVTEKLKSVS
;
A
#
# COMPACT_ATOMS: atom_id res chain seq x y z
N MET A 1 11.13 63.22 -43.55
CA MET A 1 10.83 63.77 -42.20
C MET A 1 9.33 63.86 -42.11
N GLU A 2 8.58 63.13 -41.29
CA GLU A 2 8.85 62.25 -40.15
C GLU A 2 7.77 61.14 -40.18
N GLU A 3 8.12 59.91 -39.80
CA GLU A 3 7.13 58.86 -39.49
C GLU A 3 6.66 59.00 -38.04
N PRO A 4 5.36 58.82 -37.74
CA PRO A 4 4.91 58.71 -36.37
C PRO A 4 5.12 57.28 -35.85
N LYS A 5 5.93 57.17 -34.79
CA LYS A 5 6.07 55.98 -33.93
C LYS A 5 4.73 55.66 -33.26
N ALA A 6 4.14 54.51 -33.57
CA ALA A 6 3.13 53.88 -32.70
C ALA A 6 2.94 52.39 -33.05
N SER A 7 3.83 51.51 -32.57
CA SER A 7 3.59 50.06 -32.61
C SER A 7 4.43 49.24 -31.61
N SER A 8 4.85 49.81 -30.47
CA SER A 8 5.69 49.08 -29.49
C SER A 8 4.95 48.55 -28.25
N SER A 9 3.64 48.74 -28.13
CA SER A 9 2.92 48.45 -26.88
C SER A 9 2.16 47.11 -26.85
N TYR A 10 2.04 46.40 -27.97
CA TYR A 10 1.29 45.13 -28.04
C TYR A 10 2.18 43.89 -28.21
N LEU A 11 3.48 44.10 -28.47
CA LEU A 11 4.45 43.02 -28.67
C LEU A 11 5.16 42.63 -27.36
N SER A 12 5.27 43.54 -26.38
CA SER A 12 5.87 43.24 -25.06
C SER A 12 5.03 42.27 -24.21
N VAL A 13 3.80 41.95 -24.62
CA VAL A 13 2.94 40.96 -23.96
C VAL A 13 3.29 39.53 -24.40
N LEU A 14 4.09 39.38 -25.46
CA LEU A 14 4.49 38.09 -26.04
C LEU A 14 5.94 37.69 -25.73
N ASP A 15 6.72 38.58 -25.09
CA ASP A 15 8.02 38.30 -24.48
C ASP A 15 7.74 37.70 -23.08
N VAL A 16 7.74 36.36 -23.02
CA VAL A 16 7.24 35.60 -21.87
C VAL A 16 8.33 35.43 -20.81
N ASP A 17 9.60 35.45 -21.20
CA ASP A 17 10.74 35.32 -20.29
C ASP A 17 11.42 36.65 -19.90
N GLY A 18 11.03 37.75 -20.55
CA GLY A 18 11.37 39.12 -20.19
C GLY A 18 12.76 39.57 -20.67
N ASP A 19 13.32 38.91 -21.68
CA ASP A 19 14.66 39.20 -22.19
C ASP A 19 14.71 40.36 -23.22
N GLY A 20 13.54 40.90 -23.58
CA GLY A 20 13.38 42.02 -24.49
C GLY A 20 13.39 41.63 -25.97
N LYS A 21 13.37 40.33 -26.29
CA LYS A 21 13.24 39.78 -27.65
C LYS A 21 11.97 38.92 -27.74
N ILE A 22 11.54 38.66 -28.97
CA ILE A 22 10.41 37.76 -29.25
C ILE A 22 10.95 36.70 -30.19
N ASP A 23 11.29 35.55 -29.65
CA ASP A 23 11.89 34.47 -30.42
C ASP A 23 11.32 33.08 -30.11
N ILE A 24 11.93 32.05 -30.69
CA ILE A 24 11.42 30.69 -30.57
C ILE A 24 11.47 30.18 -29.13
N HIS A 25 12.29 30.78 -28.26
CA HIS A 25 12.35 30.48 -26.83
C HIS A 25 11.12 30.97 -26.07
N ASP A 26 10.53 32.12 -26.41
CA ASP A 26 9.23 32.56 -25.86
C ASP A 26 8.09 31.61 -26.22
N PHE A 27 8.10 31.14 -27.46
CA PHE A 27 7.13 30.17 -27.94
C PHE A 27 7.36 28.80 -27.28
N LEU A 28 8.62 28.39 -27.12
CA LEU A 28 9.00 27.19 -26.37
C LEU A 28 8.81 27.33 -24.85
N ALA A 29 8.66 28.52 -24.27
CA ALA A 29 8.30 28.71 -22.86
C ALA A 29 6.79 28.48 -22.62
N LEU A 30 5.96 28.69 -23.65
CA LEU A 30 4.52 28.35 -23.63
C LEU A 30 4.26 26.83 -23.75
N PHE A 31 5.15 26.09 -24.42
CA PHE A 31 5.08 24.63 -24.61
C PHE A 31 6.09 23.84 -23.77
N GLY A 32 7.09 24.54 -23.25
CA GLY A 32 8.02 24.09 -22.25
C GLY A 32 7.19 23.86 -21.03
N SER A 33 7.05 22.58 -20.70
CA SER A 33 6.60 22.16 -19.41
C SER A 33 7.13 23.14 -18.36
N ARG A 34 6.23 23.95 -17.76
CA ARG A 34 6.04 23.77 -16.33
C ARG A 34 5.90 22.27 -16.18
N GLY A 35 7.05 21.61 -16.01
CA GLY A 35 7.05 20.44 -15.20
C GLY A 35 6.29 20.95 -14.00
N LYS A 36 5.14 20.35 -13.71
CA LYS A 36 4.87 20.16 -12.30
C LYS A 36 6.22 19.70 -11.78
N GLU A 37 6.91 20.50 -10.96
CA GLU A 37 8.05 20.03 -10.20
C GLU A 37 7.68 18.61 -9.84
N ALA A 38 8.40 17.62 -10.38
CA ALA A 38 8.01 16.23 -10.28
C ALA A 38 7.71 16.06 -8.80
N LYS A 39 6.42 15.89 -8.45
CA LYS A 39 5.95 16.07 -7.07
C LYS A 39 6.92 15.25 -6.25
N GLU A 40 7.76 15.90 -5.43
CA GLU A 40 8.83 15.17 -4.76
C GLU A 40 8.17 14.04 -4.01
N VAL A 41 8.37 12.83 -4.50
CA VAL A 41 7.70 11.69 -3.91
C VAL A 41 8.49 11.42 -2.63
N PRO A 42 7.88 11.58 -1.45
CA PRO A 42 8.62 11.50 -0.21
C PRO A 42 9.25 10.12 -0.10
N ALA A 43 10.53 10.08 0.27
CA ALA A 43 11.22 8.83 0.59
C ALA A 43 10.44 8.05 1.66
N LEU A 44 10.60 6.72 1.68
CA LEU A 44 9.90 5.85 2.61
C LEU A 44 10.11 6.30 4.06
N GLU A 45 11.32 6.74 4.40
CA GLU A 45 11.69 7.23 5.72
C GLU A 45 10.86 8.44 6.14
N SER A 46 10.65 9.40 5.22
CA SER A 46 9.82 10.59 5.46
C SER A 46 8.36 10.21 5.73
N ARG A 47 7.84 9.25 4.95
CA ARG A 47 6.47 8.74 5.14
C ARG A 47 6.32 7.99 6.45
N VAL A 48 7.28 7.15 6.82
CA VAL A 48 7.31 6.42 8.09
C VAL A 48 7.40 7.39 9.28
N ALA A 49 8.23 8.43 9.17
CA ALA A 49 8.32 9.47 10.21
C ALA A 49 7.00 10.24 10.37
N GLU A 50 6.30 10.54 9.28
CA GLU A 50 4.97 11.15 9.32
C GLU A 50 3.93 10.23 9.97
N VAL A 51 3.88 8.96 9.57
CA VAL A 51 3.01 7.95 10.17
C VAL A 51 3.28 7.83 11.67
N TRP A 52 4.54 7.73 12.08
CA TRP A 52 4.91 7.69 13.49
C TRP A 52 4.45 8.93 14.26
N ARG A 53 4.70 10.13 13.72
CA ARG A 53 4.27 11.40 14.31
C ARG A 53 2.76 11.46 14.52
N ARG A 54 1.96 10.93 13.58
CA ARG A 54 0.49 10.95 13.66
C ARG A 54 -0.10 9.79 14.47
N LYS A 55 0.55 8.63 14.50
CA LYS A 55 -0.04 7.37 15.02
C LYS A 55 0.73 6.69 16.15
N SER A 56 1.84 7.25 16.63
CA SER A 56 2.55 6.74 17.81
C SER A 56 1.62 6.51 19.01
N GLY A 57 0.70 7.43 19.30
CA GLY A 57 -0.30 7.26 20.36
C GLY A 57 -1.28 6.09 20.12
N ASP A 58 -1.63 5.78 18.87
CA ASP A 58 -2.45 4.61 18.54
C ASP A 58 -1.64 3.31 18.70
N LEU A 59 -0.37 3.30 18.28
CA LEU A 59 0.56 2.19 18.51
C LEU A 59 0.81 1.93 20.00
N GLU A 60 0.90 2.96 20.83
CA GLU A 60 1.06 2.84 22.30
C GLU A 60 -0.20 2.28 22.96
N LYS A 61 -1.39 2.72 22.53
CA LYS A 61 -2.67 2.14 22.99
C LYS A 61 -2.79 0.67 22.61
N LEU A 62 -2.34 0.31 21.41
CA LEU A 62 -2.32 -1.06 20.94
C LEU A 62 -1.35 -1.91 21.78
N SER A 63 -0.13 -1.43 21.98
CA SER A 63 0.89 -2.04 22.84
C SER A 63 0.37 -2.28 24.27
N THR A 64 -0.31 -1.29 24.86
CA THR A 64 -0.89 -1.41 26.20
C THR A 64 -2.01 -2.44 26.25
N SER A 65 -2.86 -2.50 25.21
CA SER A 65 -3.95 -3.48 25.13
C SER A 65 -3.41 -4.91 25.00
N ILE A 66 -2.36 -5.10 24.19
CA ILE A 66 -1.71 -6.40 23.98
C ILE A 66 -1.03 -6.88 25.28
N ARG A 67 -0.26 -6.01 25.95
CA ARG A 67 0.38 -6.34 27.23
C ARG A 67 -0.65 -6.73 28.29
N GLY A 68 -1.73 -5.96 28.45
CA GLY A 68 -2.80 -6.29 29.40
C GLY A 68 -3.48 -7.64 29.13
N LYS A 69 -3.61 -8.05 27.86
CA LYS A 69 -4.11 -9.39 27.52
C LYS A 69 -3.13 -10.49 27.88
N VAL A 70 -1.83 -10.29 27.63
CA VAL A 70 -0.78 -11.22 28.05
C VAL A 70 -0.75 -11.34 29.58
N ASP A 71 -0.96 -10.23 30.30
CA ASP A 71 -1.01 -10.20 31.75
C ASP A 71 -2.15 -11.02 32.33
N ALA A 72 -3.32 -10.98 31.70
CA ALA A 72 -4.48 -11.78 32.07
C ALA A 72 -4.34 -13.28 31.72
N GLY A 73 -3.19 -13.73 31.20
CA GLY A 73 -2.97 -15.14 30.81
C GLY A 73 -3.73 -15.55 29.55
N ASN A 74 -4.33 -14.60 28.83
CA ASN A 74 -5.07 -14.89 27.61
C ASN A 74 -4.09 -15.27 26.49
N SER A 75 -4.29 -16.44 25.88
CA SER A 75 -3.60 -16.79 24.65
C SER A 75 -4.12 -15.89 23.55
N LEU A 76 -3.27 -15.09 22.92
CA LEU A 76 -3.69 -14.30 21.77
C LEU A 76 -3.91 -15.27 20.58
N ALA A 77 -3.08 -16.32 20.44
CA ALA A 77 -3.12 -17.34 19.36
C ALA A 77 -4.30 -18.35 19.30
N LYS A 78 -5.18 -18.46 20.29
CA LYS A 78 -6.25 -19.48 20.28
C LYS A 78 -7.56 -18.91 19.70
N LYS A 79 -7.93 -19.38 18.50
CA LYS A 79 -9.11 -18.98 17.71
C LYS A 79 -8.98 -17.57 17.12
N SER A 80 -9.69 -17.30 16.03
CA SER A 80 -9.75 -16.08 15.18
C SER A 80 -9.97 -14.73 15.90
N SER A 81 -9.20 -14.41 16.94
CA SER A 81 -9.60 -13.50 18.02
C SER A 81 -8.53 -12.46 18.36
N PHE A 82 -7.72 -12.04 17.40
CA PHE A 82 -6.71 -11.01 17.66
C PHE A 82 -7.28 -9.60 17.55
N SER A 83 -8.05 -9.29 16.49
CA SER A 83 -8.69 -7.99 16.34
C SER A 83 -10.17 -8.02 15.97
N LEU A 84 -10.67 -9.01 15.23
CA LEU A 84 -12.08 -8.98 14.78
C LEU A 84 -13.11 -9.04 15.92
N ALA A 85 -12.81 -9.81 16.97
CA ALA A 85 -13.67 -9.92 18.15
C ALA A 85 -13.48 -8.75 19.16
N ASP A 86 -12.26 -8.21 19.25
CA ASP A 86 -11.96 -7.07 20.12
C ASP A 86 -12.19 -5.76 19.36
N ARG A 87 -13.39 -5.19 19.52
CA ARG A 87 -13.79 -3.95 18.85
C ARG A 87 -12.80 -2.81 19.04
N ARG A 88 -12.15 -2.72 20.22
CA ARG A 88 -11.21 -1.63 20.52
C ARG A 88 -9.92 -1.80 19.71
N MET A 89 -9.31 -2.98 19.75
CA MET A 89 -8.10 -3.25 18.95
C MET A 89 -8.38 -3.15 17.45
N ASN A 90 -9.51 -3.69 16.97
CA ASN A 90 -9.95 -3.55 15.58
C ASN A 90 -10.00 -2.09 15.15
N SER A 91 -10.61 -1.22 15.97
CA SER A 91 -10.72 0.20 15.65
C SER A 91 -9.36 0.87 15.52
N ILE A 92 -8.37 0.47 16.33
CA ILE A 92 -7.00 1.00 16.26
C ILE A 92 -6.35 0.51 14.96
N LEU A 93 -6.42 -0.80 14.67
CA LEU A 93 -5.84 -1.36 13.44
C LEU A 93 -6.44 -0.73 12.19
N ARG A 94 -7.75 -0.48 12.14
CA ARG A 94 -8.38 0.21 10.99
C ARG A 94 -7.88 1.63 10.82
N ARG A 95 -7.67 2.38 11.92
CA ARG A 95 -7.07 3.72 11.84
C ARG A 95 -5.62 3.69 11.39
N LEU A 96 -4.85 2.67 11.78
CA LEU A 96 -3.48 2.46 11.30
C LEU A 96 -3.47 2.10 9.82
N GLN A 97 -4.32 1.16 9.40
CA GLN A 97 -4.48 0.77 7.99
C GLN A 97 -4.76 1.98 7.10
N LEU A 98 -5.71 2.84 7.48
CA LEU A 98 -6.06 4.05 6.73
C LEU A 98 -4.90 5.05 6.64
N GLU A 99 -4.06 5.16 7.66
CA GLU A 99 -2.90 6.06 7.63
C GLU A 99 -1.73 5.48 6.84
N PHE A 100 -1.58 4.16 6.87
CA PHE A 100 -0.49 3.48 6.19
C PHE A 100 -0.77 3.37 4.68
N ASP A 101 -2.04 3.25 4.31
CA ASP A 101 -2.49 3.20 2.92
C ASP A 101 -2.10 4.48 2.16
N ASP A 102 -1.80 4.34 0.87
CA ASP A 102 -1.42 5.45 0.00
C ASP A 102 -2.57 5.89 -0.87
N ASP A 103 -3.34 6.85 -0.37
CA ASP A 103 -4.41 7.50 -1.12
C ASP A 103 -3.95 8.05 -2.48
N ASN A 104 -2.67 8.37 -2.67
CA ASN A 104 -2.15 8.82 -3.95
C ASN A 104 -2.16 7.70 -4.99
N LEU A 105 -1.82 6.46 -4.61
CA LEU A 105 -1.87 5.31 -5.53
C LEU A 105 -3.30 5.05 -6.00
N GLU A 106 -4.28 5.12 -5.09
CA GLU A 106 -5.70 4.96 -5.47
C GLU A 106 -6.20 6.11 -6.35
N LYS A 107 -5.76 7.35 -6.10
CA LYS A 107 -6.08 8.50 -6.96
C LYS A 107 -5.51 8.32 -8.37
N LEU A 108 -4.25 7.92 -8.49
CA LEU A 108 -3.60 7.65 -9.77
C LEU A 108 -4.33 6.53 -10.53
N ARG A 109 -4.70 5.44 -9.85
CA ARG A 109 -5.53 4.39 -10.44
C ARG A 109 -6.88 4.92 -10.92
N GLY A 110 -7.56 5.71 -10.11
CA GLY A 110 -8.85 6.31 -10.49
C GLY A 110 -8.74 7.23 -11.71
N GLU A 111 -7.69 8.05 -11.80
CA GLU A 111 -7.41 8.87 -12.98
C GLU A 111 -7.07 8.02 -14.21
N TYR A 112 -6.29 6.94 -14.04
CA TYR A 112 -5.95 6.01 -15.09
C TYR A 112 -7.18 5.33 -15.68
N LEU A 113 -8.09 4.80 -14.85
CA LEU A 113 -9.33 4.17 -15.30
C LEU A 113 -10.25 5.17 -16.03
N LYS A 114 -10.38 6.40 -15.51
CA LYS A 114 -11.12 7.48 -16.20
C LYS A 114 -10.51 7.79 -17.56
N CYS A 115 -9.17 7.81 -17.65
CA CYS A 115 -8.46 8.05 -18.90
C CYS A 115 -8.72 6.92 -19.91
N LEU A 116 -8.72 5.66 -19.48
CA LEU A 116 -9.06 4.53 -20.36
C LEU A 116 -10.50 4.63 -20.90
N THR A 117 -11.47 4.97 -20.05
CA THR A 117 -12.85 5.19 -20.48
C THR A 117 -12.94 6.30 -21.51
N ALA A 118 -12.29 7.45 -21.26
CA ALA A 118 -12.27 8.57 -22.20
C ALA A 118 -11.59 8.22 -23.54
N ILE A 119 -10.53 7.40 -23.52
CA ILE A 119 -9.89 6.89 -24.75
C ILE A 119 -10.88 6.06 -25.56
N LYS A 120 -11.58 5.12 -24.91
CA LYS A 120 -12.57 4.26 -25.57
C LYS A 120 -13.71 5.08 -26.18
N GLU A 121 -14.21 6.09 -25.45
CA GLU A 121 -15.24 7.00 -25.94
C GLU A 121 -14.76 7.82 -27.15
N ALA A 122 -13.53 8.33 -27.11
CA ALA A 122 -12.94 9.05 -28.23
C ALA A 122 -12.74 8.16 -29.47
N GLU A 123 -12.31 6.91 -29.29
CA GLU A 123 -12.18 5.92 -30.37
C GLU A 123 -13.55 5.56 -30.99
N GLY A 124 -14.59 5.42 -30.16
CA GLY A 124 -15.97 5.25 -30.62
C GLY A 124 -16.45 6.47 -31.43
N ALA A 125 -16.26 7.68 -30.92
CA ALA A 125 -16.63 8.91 -31.61
C ALA A 125 -15.91 9.08 -32.96
N ILE A 126 -14.63 8.71 -33.04
CA ILE A 126 -13.87 8.69 -34.30
C ILE A 126 -14.50 7.70 -35.28
N SER A 127 -14.81 6.49 -34.81
CA SER A 127 -15.42 5.44 -35.64
C SER A 127 -16.77 5.89 -36.22
N ASP A 128 -17.61 6.51 -35.39
CA ASP A 128 -18.90 7.08 -35.81
C ASP A 128 -18.72 8.22 -36.84
N LEU A 129 -17.73 9.09 -36.64
CA LEU A 129 -17.44 10.18 -37.59
C LEU A 129 -16.93 9.64 -38.93
N ILE A 130 -16.13 8.56 -38.93
CA ILE A 130 -15.70 7.88 -40.15
C ILE A 130 -16.89 7.25 -40.88
N ALA A 131 -17.78 6.56 -40.16
CA ALA A 131 -18.98 5.99 -40.76
C ALA A 131 -19.88 7.09 -41.36
N ARG A 132 -20.05 8.21 -40.65
CA ARG A 132 -20.80 9.37 -41.15
C ARG A 132 -20.17 9.99 -42.39
N SER A 133 -18.84 10.14 -42.44
CA SER A 133 -18.16 10.76 -43.59
C SER A 133 -18.33 9.97 -44.90
N ALA A 134 -18.65 8.68 -44.81
CA ALA A 134 -19.01 7.83 -45.94
C ALA A 134 -20.45 8.04 -46.45
N LEU A 135 -21.32 8.69 -45.68
CA LEU A 135 -22.75 8.86 -45.95
C LEU A 135 -23.18 10.29 -46.33
N VAL A 136 -22.38 11.31 -46.01
CA VAL A 136 -22.71 12.73 -46.30
C VAL A 136 -22.14 13.24 -47.63
N GLY A 137 -22.83 14.22 -48.21
CA GLY A 137 -22.39 14.97 -49.39
C GLY A 137 -21.20 15.91 -49.14
N GLU A 138 -20.61 16.41 -50.23
CA GLU A 138 -19.30 17.09 -50.25
C GLU A 138 -19.20 18.32 -49.32
N SER A 139 -20.28 19.11 -49.17
CA SER A 139 -20.29 20.30 -48.31
C SER A 139 -20.27 19.98 -46.80
N ASP A 140 -20.85 18.86 -46.38
CA ASP A 140 -20.85 18.40 -45.00
C ASP A 140 -19.63 17.52 -44.67
N ARG A 141 -18.99 16.94 -45.68
CA ARG A 141 -17.73 16.19 -45.54
C ARG A 141 -16.63 17.02 -44.89
N ASN A 142 -16.48 18.28 -45.31
CA ASN A 142 -15.53 19.22 -44.72
C ASN A 142 -15.81 19.50 -43.22
N LYS A 143 -17.08 19.50 -42.79
CA LYS A 143 -17.43 19.69 -41.38
C LYS A 143 -17.13 18.44 -40.56
N VAL A 144 -17.39 17.25 -41.12
CA VAL A 144 -17.06 15.97 -40.49
C VAL A 144 -15.54 15.82 -40.34
N GLU A 145 -14.77 16.17 -41.36
CA GLU A 145 -13.30 16.11 -41.32
C GLU A 145 -12.74 17.00 -40.20
N LYS A 146 -13.23 18.23 -40.06
CA LYS A 146 -12.83 19.12 -38.95
C LYS A 146 -13.14 18.54 -37.57
N LYS A 147 -14.24 17.79 -37.41
CA LYS A 147 -14.58 17.10 -36.15
C LYS A 147 -13.68 15.89 -35.91
N LEU A 148 -13.37 15.15 -36.96
CA LEU A 148 -12.46 14.01 -36.93
C LEU A 148 -11.07 14.42 -36.45
N GLU A 149 -10.52 15.51 -37.00
CA GLU A 149 -9.21 16.04 -36.59
C GLU A 149 -9.18 16.45 -35.12
N ARG A 150 -10.24 17.10 -34.62
CA ARG A 150 -10.36 17.43 -33.18
C ARG A 150 -10.43 16.18 -32.31
N ALA A 151 -11.20 15.17 -32.72
CA ALA A 151 -11.33 13.93 -31.97
C ALA A 151 -10.00 13.15 -31.94
N ARG A 152 -9.26 13.12 -33.06
CA ARG A 152 -7.90 12.54 -33.15
C ARG A 152 -6.91 13.26 -32.25
N ALA A 153 -6.93 14.60 -32.24
CA ALA A 153 -6.07 15.39 -31.36
C ALA A 153 -6.36 15.11 -29.88
N LEU A 154 -7.65 15.02 -29.50
CA LEU A 154 -8.06 14.63 -28.14
C LEU A 154 -7.58 13.22 -27.79
N LEU A 155 -7.73 12.24 -28.69
CA LEU A 155 -7.25 10.87 -28.48
C LEU A 155 -5.74 10.83 -28.23
N GLN A 156 -4.95 11.62 -28.99
CA GLN A 156 -3.51 11.71 -28.77
C GLN A 156 -3.17 12.33 -27.41
N GLN A 157 -3.88 13.39 -27.00
CA GLN A 157 -3.71 13.99 -25.68
C GLN A 157 -4.02 13.00 -24.55
N LEU A 158 -5.11 12.23 -24.68
CA LEU A 158 -5.47 11.20 -23.71
C LEU A 158 -4.44 10.07 -23.65
N LYS A 159 -3.93 9.61 -24.81
CA LYS A 159 -2.84 8.61 -24.87
C LYS A 159 -1.55 9.11 -24.21
N ARG A 160 -1.22 10.39 -24.34
CA ARG A 160 -0.10 11.01 -23.62
C ARG A 160 -0.36 11.05 -22.10
N ARG A 161 -1.56 11.48 -21.68
CA ARG A 161 -1.94 11.51 -20.26
C ARG A 161 -1.88 10.12 -19.63
N ARG A 162 -2.30 9.07 -20.35
CA ARG A 162 -2.18 7.68 -19.91
C ARG A 162 -0.73 7.31 -19.58
N LYS A 163 0.22 7.68 -20.46
CA LYS A 163 1.66 7.42 -20.24
C LYS A 163 2.20 8.19 -19.04
N GLU A 164 1.84 9.47 -18.89
CA GLU A 164 2.21 10.27 -17.73
C GLU A 164 1.72 9.63 -16.42
N LEU A 165 0.46 9.19 -16.37
CA LEU A 165 -0.11 8.51 -15.21
C LEU A 165 0.62 7.22 -14.85
N LEU A 166 1.07 6.46 -15.85
CA LEU A 166 1.88 5.25 -15.61
C LEU A 166 3.24 5.60 -15.01
N VAL A 167 3.91 6.65 -15.50
CA VAL A 167 5.18 7.12 -14.94
C VAL A 167 4.99 7.61 -13.50
N ASP A 168 3.96 8.43 -13.25
CA ASP A 168 3.62 8.93 -11.92
C ASP A 168 3.35 7.77 -10.94
N PHE A 169 2.66 6.72 -11.41
CA PHE A 169 2.37 5.53 -10.62
C PHE A 169 3.63 4.71 -10.32
N VAL A 170 4.48 4.44 -11.33
CA VAL A 170 5.76 3.73 -11.13
C VAL A 170 6.63 4.45 -10.11
N GLN A 171 6.73 5.78 -10.20
CA GLN A 171 7.49 6.59 -9.26
C GLN A 171 6.89 6.59 -7.85
N SER A 172 5.56 6.61 -7.73
CA SER A 172 4.88 6.55 -6.43
C SER A 172 5.00 5.16 -5.79
N PHE A 173 4.97 4.10 -6.60
CA PHE A 173 5.03 2.71 -6.15
C PHE A 173 6.44 2.33 -5.67
N SER A 174 7.49 2.88 -6.30
CA SER A 174 8.89 2.60 -5.95
C SER A 174 9.30 3.07 -4.56
N VAL A 175 8.58 4.06 -3.98
CA VAL A 175 8.74 4.49 -2.58
C VAL A 175 8.67 3.32 -1.61
N TYR A 176 7.83 2.32 -1.91
CA TYR A 176 7.62 1.17 -1.04
C TYR A 176 8.60 0.03 -1.32
N ASN A 177 9.74 0.33 -1.95
CA ASN A 177 10.74 -0.63 -2.41
C ASN A 177 10.19 -1.69 -3.37
N ALA A 178 9.11 -1.35 -4.08
CA ALA A 178 8.49 -2.19 -5.08
C ALA A 178 8.76 -1.60 -6.47
N ASN A 179 9.78 -2.13 -7.15
CA ASN A 179 10.15 -1.66 -8.48
C ASN A 179 9.39 -2.45 -9.54
N ILE A 180 8.65 -1.74 -10.39
CA ILE A 180 7.89 -2.30 -11.50
C ILE A 180 8.18 -1.50 -12.78
N SER A 181 8.13 -2.18 -13.93
CA SER A 181 8.16 -1.53 -15.24
C SER A 181 6.84 -0.83 -15.54
N THR A 182 6.86 0.06 -16.55
CA THR A 182 5.65 0.73 -17.05
C THR A 182 4.60 -0.28 -17.53
N ASP A 183 5.01 -1.36 -18.19
CA ASP A 183 4.10 -2.40 -18.67
C ASP A 183 3.47 -3.18 -17.51
N GLN A 184 4.27 -3.50 -16.49
CA GLN A 184 3.75 -4.12 -15.25
C GLN A 184 2.79 -3.19 -14.50
N ALA A 185 3.06 -1.88 -14.49
CA ALA A 185 2.16 -0.88 -13.92
C ALA A 185 0.84 -0.82 -14.70
N GLU A 186 0.89 -0.89 -16.03
CA GLU A 186 -0.30 -0.88 -16.89
C GLU A 186 -1.18 -2.10 -16.60
N VAL A 187 -0.58 -3.29 -16.53
CA VAL A 187 -1.28 -4.51 -16.11
C VAL A 187 -1.85 -4.35 -14.71
N LEU A 188 -1.04 -3.93 -13.73
CA LEU A 188 -1.47 -3.78 -12.34
C LEU A 188 -2.65 -2.83 -12.20
N LEU A 189 -2.62 -1.66 -12.83
CA LEU A 189 -3.68 -0.65 -12.73
C LEU A 189 -4.99 -1.11 -13.37
N SER A 190 -4.92 -1.98 -14.38
CA SER A 190 -6.09 -2.55 -15.06
C SER A 190 -6.79 -3.67 -14.27
N ARG A 191 -6.09 -4.28 -13.31
CA ARG A 191 -6.64 -5.39 -12.51
C ARG A 191 -7.78 -4.95 -11.59
N ILE A 192 -8.73 -5.86 -11.36
CA ILE A 192 -9.85 -5.64 -10.43
C ILE A 192 -9.37 -5.45 -8.99
N ASP A 193 -8.33 -6.19 -8.60
CA ASP A 193 -7.78 -6.25 -7.25
C ASP A 193 -6.59 -5.30 -7.02
N SER A 194 -6.28 -4.45 -8.01
CA SER A 194 -5.17 -3.50 -7.98
C SER A 194 -5.13 -2.67 -6.70
N GLY A 195 -6.30 -2.21 -6.22
CA GLY A 195 -6.39 -1.39 -5.02
C GLY A 195 -6.06 -2.12 -3.71
N ASP A 196 -6.12 -3.45 -3.72
CA ASP A 196 -5.65 -4.25 -2.59
C ASP A 196 -4.16 -4.50 -2.66
N VAL A 197 -3.63 -4.69 -3.88
CA VAL A 197 -2.20 -4.85 -4.11
C VAL A 197 -1.43 -3.58 -3.74
N THR A 198 -1.92 -2.40 -4.15
CA THR A 198 -1.35 -1.10 -3.77
C THR A 198 -1.38 -0.88 -2.27
N ARG A 199 -2.51 -1.17 -1.61
CA ARG A 199 -2.65 -1.10 -0.16
C ARG A 199 -1.70 -2.05 0.58
N MET A 200 -1.62 -3.32 0.16
CA MET A 200 -0.68 -4.27 0.76
C MET A 200 0.76 -3.78 0.62
N THR A 201 1.12 -3.26 -0.55
CA THR A 201 2.45 -2.73 -0.84
C THR A 201 2.82 -1.57 0.10
N SER A 202 1.95 -0.58 0.21
CA SER A 202 2.19 0.59 1.06
C SER A 202 2.21 0.23 2.55
N VAL A 203 1.21 -0.53 3.03
CA VAL A 203 1.10 -0.92 4.43
C VAL A 203 2.28 -1.79 4.86
N PHE A 204 2.68 -2.78 4.06
CA PHE A 204 3.74 -3.71 4.45
C PHE A 204 5.12 -3.06 4.45
N ALA A 205 5.40 -2.14 3.54
CA ALA A 205 6.65 -1.39 3.54
C ALA A 205 6.78 -0.54 4.82
N ILE A 206 5.71 0.13 5.24
CA ILE A 206 5.69 0.92 6.48
C ILE A 206 5.84 0.00 7.70
N VAL A 207 5.14 -1.14 7.73
CA VAL A 207 5.28 -2.14 8.80
C VAL A 207 6.72 -2.64 8.91
N ALA A 208 7.37 -2.95 7.78
CA ALA A 208 8.75 -3.42 7.77
C ALA A 208 9.70 -2.36 8.35
N GLN A 209 9.57 -1.10 7.94
CA GLN A 209 10.44 -0.02 8.43
C GLN A 209 10.21 0.26 9.93
N LEU A 210 8.95 0.31 10.39
CA LEU A 210 8.66 0.49 11.81
C LEU A 210 9.18 -0.68 12.65
N THR A 211 9.11 -1.91 12.13
CA THR A 211 9.66 -3.09 12.80
C THR A 211 11.17 -2.96 12.98
N ALA A 212 11.90 -2.49 11.96
CA ALA A 212 13.33 -2.22 12.07
C ALA A 212 13.63 -1.13 13.12
N GLN A 213 12.88 -0.02 13.11
CA GLN A 213 13.03 1.06 14.11
C GLN A 213 12.74 0.58 15.54
N PHE A 214 11.80 -0.34 15.74
CA PHE A 214 11.54 -0.92 17.06
C PHE A 214 12.68 -1.82 17.52
N ALA A 215 13.31 -2.56 16.62
CA ALA A 215 14.48 -3.37 16.94
C ALA A 215 15.66 -2.50 17.37
N GLU A 216 15.93 -1.41 16.65
CA GLU A 216 16.96 -0.42 17.00
C GLU A 216 16.66 0.27 18.34
N ALA A 217 15.43 0.75 18.54
CA ALA A 217 15.02 1.40 19.79
C ALA A 217 15.15 0.46 20.99
N LYS A 218 14.85 -0.84 20.82
CA LYS A 218 15.07 -1.85 21.85
C LYS A 218 16.56 -2.00 22.16
N GLN A 219 17.42 -2.12 21.16
CA GLN A 219 18.87 -2.24 21.35
C GLN A 219 19.44 -1.02 22.08
N ALA A 220 19.03 0.19 21.67
CA ALA A 220 19.45 1.45 22.30
C ALA A 220 18.97 1.57 23.76
N SER A 221 17.85 0.94 24.13
CA SER A 221 17.30 0.99 25.49
C SER A 221 17.99 0.05 26.49
N GLY A 222 18.94 -0.78 26.06
CA GLY A 222 19.66 -1.72 26.92
C GLY A 222 18.76 -2.79 27.57
N GLU A 223 19.10 -3.21 28.78
CA GLU A 223 18.37 -4.24 29.55
C GLU A 223 17.04 -3.75 30.16
N ASN A 224 16.49 -2.62 29.72
CA ASN A 224 15.19 -2.16 30.22
C ASN A 224 14.05 -3.06 29.74
N THR A 225 13.65 -3.98 30.61
CA THR A 225 12.62 -4.99 30.34
C THR A 225 11.24 -4.37 30.04
N SER A 226 10.88 -3.24 30.64
CA SER A 226 9.62 -2.53 30.36
C SER A 226 9.60 -1.94 28.94
N THR A 227 10.71 -1.34 28.52
CA THR A 227 10.87 -0.82 27.15
C THR A 227 10.86 -1.95 26.12
N ALA A 228 11.52 -3.08 26.41
CA ALA A 228 11.47 -4.26 25.56
C ALA A 228 10.03 -4.79 25.38
N GLN A 229 9.26 -4.92 26.48
CA GLN A 229 7.85 -5.34 26.40
C GLN A 229 7.01 -4.36 25.55
N LYS A 230 7.22 -3.05 25.70
CA LYS A 230 6.50 -2.02 24.93
C LYS A 230 6.68 -2.23 23.42
N TYR A 231 7.92 -2.32 22.95
CA TYR A 231 8.24 -2.45 21.52
C TYR A 231 7.88 -3.82 20.95
N TYR A 232 8.00 -4.91 21.72
CA TYR A 232 7.50 -6.22 21.30
C TYR A 232 5.98 -6.23 21.13
N ALA A 233 5.24 -5.59 22.04
CA ALA A 233 3.79 -5.48 21.90
C ALA A 233 3.39 -4.59 20.71
N MET A 234 4.15 -3.53 20.39
CA MET A 234 3.94 -2.76 19.16
C MET A 234 4.19 -3.60 17.91
N TYR A 235 5.26 -4.41 17.89
CA TYR A 235 5.55 -5.34 16.79
C TYR A 235 4.41 -6.35 16.57
N ILE A 236 3.86 -6.94 17.64
CA ILE A 236 2.67 -7.79 17.56
C ILE A 236 1.51 -7.02 16.90
N GLY A 237 1.28 -5.77 17.29
CA GLY A 237 0.25 -4.93 16.69
C GLY A 237 0.45 -4.67 15.19
N LEU A 238 1.69 -4.55 14.72
CA LEU A 238 1.99 -4.43 13.28
C LEU A 238 1.74 -5.74 12.52
N LEU A 239 2.09 -6.88 13.12
CA LEU A 239 1.76 -8.20 12.54
C LEU A 239 0.24 -8.42 12.47
N GLU A 240 -0.52 -7.97 13.48
CA GLU A 240 -1.99 -7.99 13.43
C GLU A 240 -2.55 -7.11 12.32
N LEU A 241 -1.94 -5.96 12.05
CA LEU A 241 -2.31 -5.11 10.92
C LEU A 241 -2.07 -5.83 9.58
N GLN A 242 -0.95 -6.53 9.43
CA GLN A 242 -0.69 -7.33 8.22
C GLN A 242 -1.72 -8.45 8.06
N GLU A 243 -2.04 -9.17 9.13
CA GLU A 243 -3.06 -10.22 9.12
C GLU A 243 -4.44 -9.69 8.71
N LEU A 244 -4.82 -8.51 9.24
CA LEU A 244 -6.09 -7.85 8.90
C LEU A 244 -6.15 -7.54 7.40
N VAL A 245 -5.13 -6.89 6.84
CA VAL A 245 -5.10 -6.50 5.42
C VAL A 245 -5.12 -7.73 4.52
N GLN A 246 -4.35 -8.77 4.84
CA GLN A 246 -4.36 -10.03 4.07
C GLN A 246 -5.70 -10.74 4.15
N SER A 247 -6.33 -10.78 5.33
CA SER A 247 -7.65 -11.38 5.52
C SER A 247 -8.75 -10.62 4.77
N GLU A 248 -8.68 -9.30 4.70
CA GLU A 248 -9.60 -8.49 3.89
C GLU A 248 -9.43 -8.75 2.39
N TYR A 249 -8.18 -8.85 1.90
CA TYR A 249 -7.88 -9.18 0.50
C TYR A 249 -8.41 -10.58 0.12
N ILE A 250 -8.09 -11.60 0.91
CA ILE A 250 -8.58 -12.97 0.71
C ILE A 250 -10.12 -12.99 0.75
N GLY A 251 -10.72 -12.23 1.67
CA GLY A 251 -12.17 -12.08 1.75
C GLY A 251 -12.80 -11.48 0.48
N ARG A 252 -12.16 -10.47 -0.13
CA ARG A 252 -12.61 -9.88 -1.41
C ARG A 252 -12.38 -10.82 -2.60
N MET A 253 -11.27 -11.55 -2.61
CA MET A 253 -11.04 -12.63 -3.59
C MET A 253 -12.18 -13.64 -3.57
N ASP A 254 -12.51 -14.17 -2.38
CA ASP A 254 -13.51 -15.22 -2.21
C ASP A 254 -14.94 -14.77 -2.52
N LYS A 255 -15.27 -13.51 -2.20
CA LYS A 255 -16.67 -13.04 -2.20
C LYS A 255 -17.02 -12.13 -3.37
N SER A 256 -16.03 -11.59 -4.08
CA SER A 256 -16.23 -10.55 -5.09
C SER A 256 -15.47 -10.85 -6.36
N TYR A 257 -14.14 -10.99 -6.30
CA TYR A 257 -13.32 -11.04 -7.51
C TYR A 257 -13.43 -12.37 -8.26
N LEU A 258 -13.25 -13.50 -7.57
CA LEU A 258 -13.39 -14.82 -8.19
C LEU A 258 -14.84 -15.08 -8.65
N PRO A 259 -15.89 -14.83 -7.84
CA PRO A 259 -17.26 -14.96 -8.33
C PRO A 259 -17.57 -14.10 -9.55
N GLY A 260 -17.02 -12.87 -9.61
CA GLY A 260 -17.22 -11.96 -10.73
C GLY A 260 -16.63 -12.49 -12.04
N ILE A 261 -15.41 -13.03 -12.02
CA ILE A 261 -14.80 -13.59 -13.23
C ILE A 261 -15.45 -14.92 -13.64
N SER A 262 -15.84 -15.77 -12.68
CA SER A 262 -16.55 -17.01 -12.98
C SER A 262 -17.91 -16.75 -13.67
N GLU A 263 -18.61 -15.66 -13.30
CA GLU A 263 -19.86 -15.27 -13.96
C GLU A 263 -19.64 -14.83 -15.42
N ILE A 264 -18.56 -14.08 -15.68
CA ILE A 264 -18.19 -13.68 -17.05
C ILE A 264 -17.89 -14.93 -17.90
N LYS A 265 -17.14 -15.89 -17.35
CA LYS A 265 -16.85 -17.16 -18.05
C LYS A 265 -18.13 -17.92 -18.38
N ARG A 266 -19.01 -18.11 -17.40
CA ARG A 266 -20.30 -18.79 -17.59
C ARG A 266 -21.15 -18.12 -18.67
N THR A 267 -21.18 -16.78 -18.68
CA THR A 267 -21.90 -16.01 -19.71
C THR A 267 -21.29 -16.21 -21.09
N ALA A 268 -19.96 -16.19 -21.20
CA ALA A 268 -19.27 -16.44 -22.47
C ALA A 268 -19.52 -17.86 -22.99
N GLU A 269 -19.46 -18.89 -22.12
CA GLU A 269 -19.76 -20.28 -22.46
C GLU A 269 -21.20 -20.46 -22.98
N GLN A 270 -22.17 -19.84 -22.32
CA GLN A 270 -23.57 -19.86 -22.77
C GLN A 270 -23.72 -19.22 -24.14
N LEU A 271 -23.11 -18.06 -24.36
CA LEU A 271 -23.18 -17.35 -25.63
C LEU A 271 -22.50 -18.11 -26.78
N ILE A 272 -21.39 -18.81 -26.50
CA ILE A 272 -20.73 -19.72 -27.44
C ILE A 272 -21.69 -20.84 -27.85
N ALA A 273 -22.30 -21.51 -26.87
CA ALA A 273 -23.24 -22.60 -27.12
C ALA A 273 -24.46 -22.13 -27.95
N GLU A 274 -25.03 -20.97 -27.62
CA GLU A 274 -26.12 -20.35 -28.37
C GLU A 274 -25.69 -20.04 -29.82
N THR A 275 -24.51 -19.42 -30.00
CA THR A 275 -23.96 -19.09 -31.31
C THR A 275 -23.77 -20.34 -32.17
N GLN A 276 -23.22 -21.40 -31.61
CA GLN A 276 -23.06 -22.69 -32.29
C GLN A 276 -24.39 -23.32 -32.70
N VAL A 277 -25.44 -23.19 -31.88
CA VAL A 277 -26.79 -23.67 -32.22
C VAL A 277 -27.39 -22.83 -33.37
N LEU A 278 -27.25 -21.51 -33.33
CA LEU A 278 -27.73 -20.62 -34.39
C LEU A 278 -27.07 -20.96 -35.73
N MET A 279 -25.75 -21.18 -35.74
CA MET A 279 -25.00 -21.53 -36.95
C MET A 279 -25.53 -22.76 -37.69
N LYS A 280 -26.11 -23.74 -36.98
CA LYS A 280 -26.62 -24.98 -37.60
C LYS A 280 -27.82 -24.74 -38.54
N ASN A 281 -28.56 -23.65 -38.34
CA ASN A 281 -29.82 -23.39 -39.03
C ASN A 281 -29.80 -22.09 -39.86
N MET A 282 -28.63 -21.48 -40.04
CA MET A 282 -28.50 -20.18 -40.72
C MET A 282 -28.13 -20.31 -42.20
N PRO A 283 -28.59 -19.39 -43.06
CA PRO A 283 -28.13 -19.30 -44.44
C PRO A 283 -26.61 -19.10 -44.52
N ILE A 284 -25.98 -19.65 -45.56
CA ILE A 284 -24.52 -19.61 -45.79
C ILE A 284 -23.96 -18.18 -45.71
N ASP A 285 -24.69 -17.21 -46.25
CA ASP A 285 -24.28 -15.80 -46.30
C ASP A 285 -24.10 -15.16 -44.91
N HIS A 286 -24.73 -15.73 -43.87
CA HIS A 286 -24.61 -15.25 -42.49
C HIS A 286 -23.59 -16.03 -41.65
N LEU A 287 -23.15 -17.21 -42.09
CA LEU A 287 -22.26 -18.08 -41.32
C LEU A 287 -20.95 -17.38 -40.97
N ARG A 288 -20.37 -16.64 -41.92
CA ARG A 288 -19.12 -15.90 -41.72
C ARG A 288 -19.20 -14.89 -40.56
N SER A 289 -20.33 -14.21 -40.40
CA SER A 289 -20.52 -13.26 -39.30
C SER A 289 -20.61 -13.99 -37.95
N TYR A 290 -21.30 -15.13 -37.91
CA TYR A 290 -21.37 -15.96 -36.70
C TYR A 290 -20.01 -16.59 -36.35
N GLU A 291 -19.19 -16.98 -37.32
CA GLU A 291 -17.82 -17.46 -37.10
C GLU A 291 -16.95 -16.38 -36.45
N HIS A 292 -17.03 -15.13 -36.93
CA HIS A 292 -16.30 -14.02 -36.30
C HIS A 292 -16.79 -13.73 -34.87
N ASN A 293 -18.09 -13.81 -34.62
CA ASN A 293 -18.64 -13.67 -33.27
C ASN A 293 -18.15 -14.80 -32.36
N LEU A 294 -18.19 -16.04 -32.84
CA LEU A 294 -17.71 -17.21 -32.11
C LEU A 294 -16.24 -17.06 -31.73
N GLN A 295 -15.38 -16.65 -32.66
CA GLN A 295 -13.96 -16.37 -32.39
C GLN A 295 -13.78 -15.31 -31.28
N SER A 296 -14.55 -14.22 -31.31
CA SER A 296 -14.48 -13.19 -30.28
C SER A 296 -14.96 -13.68 -28.91
N GLN A 297 -15.98 -14.55 -28.88
CA GLN A 297 -16.52 -15.13 -27.65
C GLN A 297 -15.54 -16.15 -27.05
N GLU A 298 -14.95 -17.01 -27.88
CA GLU A 298 -13.90 -17.95 -27.48
C GLU A 298 -12.66 -17.22 -26.93
N PHE A 299 -12.22 -16.15 -27.59
CA PHE A 299 -11.14 -15.31 -27.08
C PHE A 299 -11.48 -14.66 -25.72
N THR A 300 -12.73 -14.22 -25.55
CA THR A 300 -13.19 -13.67 -24.26
C THR A 300 -13.13 -14.73 -23.15
N LEU A 301 -13.56 -15.96 -23.43
CA LEU A 301 -13.48 -17.08 -22.49
C LEU A 301 -12.03 -17.44 -22.13
N GLU A 302 -11.14 -17.45 -23.11
CA GLU A 302 -9.71 -17.70 -22.91
C GLU A 302 -9.09 -16.64 -21.98
N VAL A 303 -9.27 -15.35 -22.29
CA VAL A 303 -8.74 -14.25 -21.46
C VAL A 303 -9.32 -14.29 -20.05
N ALA A 304 -10.62 -14.55 -19.91
CA ALA A 304 -11.26 -14.65 -18.59
C ALA A 304 -10.70 -15.84 -17.77
N SER A 305 -10.37 -16.95 -18.43
CA SER A 305 -9.77 -18.12 -17.78
C SER A 305 -8.34 -17.84 -17.29
N ILE A 306 -7.50 -17.24 -18.14
CA ILE A 306 -6.14 -16.81 -17.74
C ILE A 306 -6.21 -15.85 -16.55
N TYR A 307 -7.19 -14.95 -16.54
CA TYR A 307 -7.35 -13.99 -15.45
C TYR A 307 -7.82 -14.65 -14.15
N GLU A 308 -8.75 -15.60 -14.21
CA GLU A 308 -9.18 -16.38 -13.05
C GLU A 308 -8.02 -17.19 -12.45
N ASP A 309 -7.20 -17.84 -13.28
CA ASP A 309 -6.03 -18.59 -12.83
C ASP A 309 -5.02 -17.69 -12.09
N ALA A 310 -4.76 -16.49 -12.62
CA ALA A 310 -3.91 -15.51 -11.96
C ALA A 310 -4.46 -15.08 -10.58
N LEU A 311 -5.77 -14.84 -10.47
CA LEU A 311 -6.41 -14.49 -9.20
C LEU A 311 -6.36 -15.65 -8.18
N LEU A 312 -6.53 -16.90 -8.64
CA LEU A 312 -6.39 -18.09 -7.80
C LEU A 312 -4.97 -18.25 -7.27
N GLU A 313 -3.96 -18.01 -8.12
CA GLU A 313 -2.56 -18.05 -7.73
C GLU A 313 -2.21 -16.95 -6.71
N ASP A 314 -2.68 -15.71 -6.94
CA ASP A 314 -2.50 -14.59 -6.01
C ASP A 314 -3.19 -14.83 -4.67
N ARG A 315 -4.38 -15.41 -4.68
CA ARG A 315 -5.06 -15.85 -3.48
C ARG A 315 -4.26 -16.90 -2.72
N ALA A 316 -3.73 -17.91 -3.40
CA ALA A 316 -2.92 -18.95 -2.78
C ALA A 316 -1.66 -18.36 -2.12
N ARG A 317 -0.96 -17.44 -2.81
CA ARG A 317 0.16 -16.67 -2.26
C ARG A 317 -0.24 -15.88 -1.02
N ALA A 318 -1.36 -15.16 -1.05
CA ALA A 318 -1.84 -14.39 0.09
C ALA A 318 -2.18 -15.27 1.30
N VAL A 319 -2.78 -16.44 1.08
CA VAL A 319 -3.07 -17.42 2.15
C VAL A 319 -1.77 -17.92 2.79
N GLN A 320 -0.76 -18.26 1.98
CA GLN A 320 0.55 -18.69 2.47
C GLN A 320 1.25 -17.58 3.27
N ALA A 321 1.29 -16.35 2.72
CA ALA A 321 1.86 -15.20 3.39
C ALA A 321 1.17 -14.90 4.74
N ARG A 322 -0.16 -15.06 4.80
CA ARG A 322 -0.91 -14.92 6.05
C ARG A 322 -0.56 -15.99 7.09
N GLU A 323 -0.31 -17.22 6.67
CA GLU A 323 0.11 -18.26 7.62
C GLU A 323 1.50 -17.98 8.19
N ILE A 324 2.41 -17.40 7.39
CA ILE A 324 3.71 -16.92 7.88
C ILE A 324 3.51 -15.85 8.96
N VAL A 325 2.67 -14.83 8.70
CA VAL A 325 2.35 -13.77 9.67
C VAL A 325 1.76 -14.36 10.96
N ARG A 326 0.89 -15.37 10.85
CA ARG A 326 0.31 -16.06 12.02
C ARG A 326 1.35 -16.82 12.84
N ASN A 327 2.34 -17.45 12.19
CA ASN A 327 3.45 -18.08 12.89
C ASN A 327 4.35 -17.04 13.58
N LEU A 328 4.60 -15.90 12.92
CA LEU A 328 5.32 -14.78 13.53
C LEU A 328 4.58 -14.20 14.73
N LEU A 329 3.25 -14.08 14.66
CA LEU A 329 2.43 -13.67 15.81
C LEU A 329 2.61 -14.62 16.99
N ARG A 330 2.51 -15.94 16.77
CA ARG A 330 2.73 -16.95 17.83
C ARG A 330 4.11 -16.83 18.47
N LEU A 331 5.15 -16.63 17.65
CA LEU A 331 6.53 -16.45 18.12
C LEU A 331 6.68 -15.14 18.92
N ALA A 332 6.14 -14.03 18.41
CA ALA A 332 6.20 -12.73 19.04
C ALA A 332 5.48 -12.72 20.39
N GLU A 333 4.32 -13.38 20.48
CA GLU A 333 3.60 -13.59 21.74
C GLU A 333 4.41 -14.38 22.75
N ASN A 334 5.00 -15.51 22.33
CA ASN A 334 5.83 -16.31 23.21
C ASN A 334 7.03 -15.51 23.71
N THR A 335 7.67 -14.76 22.80
CA THR A 335 8.80 -13.87 23.15
C THR A 335 8.37 -12.80 24.16
N LEU A 336 7.23 -12.14 23.96
CA LEU A 336 6.70 -11.15 24.89
C LEU A 336 6.42 -11.77 26.27
N LYS A 337 5.84 -12.98 26.32
CA LYS A 337 5.65 -13.73 27.57
C LYS A 337 6.97 -14.05 28.26
N THR A 338 8.00 -14.46 27.52
CA THR A 338 9.34 -14.72 28.07
C THR A 338 9.98 -13.46 28.63
N VAL A 339 9.93 -12.34 27.90
CA VAL A 339 10.44 -11.04 28.37
C VAL A 339 9.69 -10.59 29.62
N LYS A 340 8.38 -10.84 29.69
CA LYS A 340 7.59 -10.58 30.89
C LYS A 340 8.08 -11.41 32.07
N VAL A 341 8.14 -12.74 31.95
CA VAL A 341 8.58 -13.62 33.04
C VAL A 341 9.98 -13.23 33.55
N ALA A 342 10.90 -12.88 32.64
CA ALA A 342 12.22 -12.37 33.03
C ALA A 342 12.14 -11.03 33.78
N SER A 343 11.25 -10.13 33.35
CA SER A 343 11.00 -8.84 34.03
C SER A 343 10.42 -9.05 35.44
N ASP A 344 9.45 -9.96 35.58
CA ASP A 344 8.83 -10.30 36.86
C ASP A 344 9.88 -10.88 37.84
N LEU A 345 10.77 -11.75 37.35
CA LEU A 345 11.88 -12.29 38.14
C LEU A 345 12.87 -11.20 38.59
N VAL A 346 13.29 -10.32 37.68
CA VAL A 346 14.18 -9.20 38.01
C VAL A 346 13.54 -8.28 39.04
N SER A 347 12.23 -8.07 38.97
CA SER A 347 11.49 -7.22 39.90
C SER A 347 11.42 -7.87 41.28
N LEU A 348 11.10 -9.16 41.35
CA LEU A 348 11.11 -9.94 42.59
C LEU A 348 12.50 -9.95 43.26
N MET A 349 13.57 -10.08 42.48
CA MET A 349 14.95 -9.99 43.01
C MET A 349 15.23 -8.61 43.63
N LYS A 350 14.83 -7.52 42.97
CA LYS A 350 14.99 -6.16 43.50
C LYS A 350 14.15 -5.91 44.76
N ASP A 351 12.91 -6.39 44.78
CA ASP A 351 12.03 -6.27 45.94
C ASP A 351 12.58 -7.05 47.14
N SER A 352 13.14 -8.26 46.90
CA SER A 352 13.80 -9.03 47.94
C SER A 352 15.03 -8.32 48.51
N GLN A 353 15.79 -7.60 47.68
CA GLN A 353 16.93 -6.78 48.13
C GLN A 353 16.45 -5.58 48.96
N GLY A 354 15.39 -4.89 48.54
CA GLY A 354 14.82 -3.77 49.30
C GLY A 354 14.26 -4.21 50.66
N LEU A 355 13.54 -5.32 50.71
CA LEU A 355 13.04 -5.92 51.96
C LEU A 355 14.18 -6.37 52.87
N TYR A 356 15.26 -6.90 52.30
CA TYR A 356 16.46 -7.24 53.06
C TYR A 356 17.12 -5.98 53.65
N ASP A 357 17.26 -4.92 52.87
CA ASP A 357 17.82 -3.63 53.32
C ASP A 357 16.95 -2.99 54.43
N GLU A 358 15.61 -3.09 54.34
CA GLU A 358 14.68 -2.62 55.38
C GLU A 358 14.73 -3.47 56.66
N VAL A 359 14.85 -4.80 56.55
CA VAL A 359 15.01 -5.71 57.70
C VAL A 359 16.37 -5.53 58.37
N MET A 360 17.42 -5.24 57.59
CA MET A 360 18.76 -4.92 58.12
C MET A 360 18.81 -3.58 58.86
N GLN A 361 17.98 -2.59 58.48
CA GLN A 361 17.84 -1.33 59.24
C GLN A 361 17.17 -1.49 60.62
N LEU A 362 16.56 -2.64 60.89
CA LEU A 362 15.91 -2.96 62.18
C LEU A 362 16.84 -3.70 63.17
N GLN A 363 18.09 -4.00 62.81
CA GLN A 363 19.03 -4.71 63.70
C GLN A 363 20.33 -3.92 63.93
N THR A 364 20.78 -3.91 65.19
CA THR A 364 22.00 -3.24 65.69
C THR A 364 23.27 -4.00 65.25
N PRO A 365 24.44 -3.34 65.08
CA PRO A 365 25.55 -3.93 64.33
C PRO A 365 26.59 -4.71 65.16
N SER A 366 27.28 -5.69 64.52
CA SER A 366 28.64 -6.14 64.90
C SER A 366 29.38 -6.95 63.79
N LEU A 367 30.72 -7.05 63.94
CA LEU A 367 31.80 -7.29 62.96
C LEU A 367 32.11 -8.74 62.44
N VAL A 368 32.36 -8.85 61.11
CA VAL A 368 33.54 -9.40 60.31
C VAL A 368 34.03 -10.88 60.50
N PRO A 369 34.73 -11.63 59.57
CA PRO A 369 34.89 -11.72 58.07
C PRO A 369 34.81 -13.17 57.44
N PHE A 370 34.87 -13.34 56.09
CA PHE A 370 35.82 -14.20 55.30
C PHE A 370 35.42 -14.33 53.79
N GLU A 371 36.29 -14.86 52.92
CA GLU A 371 36.49 -14.53 51.50
C GLU A 371 36.60 -15.75 50.51
N ASN A 372 36.02 -15.71 49.27
CA ASN A 372 36.56 -16.32 48.01
C ASN A 372 35.87 -15.81 46.69
N LEU A 373 36.61 -15.59 45.58
CA LEU A 373 36.98 -14.31 44.93
C LEU A 373 36.20 -13.71 43.71
N GLU A 374 35.16 -14.33 43.14
CA GLU A 374 34.44 -13.70 42.00
C GLU A 374 32.90 -13.76 42.10
N LEU A 375 32.35 -14.88 42.57
CA LEU A 375 31.09 -14.88 43.33
C LEU A 375 31.20 -13.98 44.57
N LYS A 376 32.41 -13.78 45.07
CA LYS A 376 32.76 -12.74 46.03
C LYS A 376 32.53 -11.34 45.51
N ARG A 377 32.71 -10.99 44.24
CA ARG A 377 32.74 -9.56 43.81
C ARG A 377 31.34 -8.97 43.75
N GLU A 378 30.41 -9.70 43.16
CA GLU A 378 28.97 -9.35 43.16
C GLU A 378 28.40 -9.44 44.58
N PHE A 379 28.77 -10.48 45.34
CA PHE A 379 28.40 -10.58 46.75
C PHE A 379 29.12 -9.53 47.63
N GLN A 380 30.34 -9.08 47.30
CA GLN A 380 31.12 -8.03 47.99
C GLN A 380 30.56 -6.65 47.69
N ALA A 381 30.12 -6.35 46.48
CA ALA A 381 29.48 -5.08 46.18
C ALA A 381 28.20 -4.89 47.02
N VAL A 382 27.48 -5.99 47.27
CA VAL A 382 26.32 -6.04 48.17
C VAL A 382 26.74 -6.08 49.65
N THR A 383 27.82 -6.78 50.01
CA THR A 383 28.28 -6.95 51.41
C THR A 383 29.13 -5.78 51.94
N GLU A 384 29.83 -5.02 51.10
CA GLU A 384 30.62 -3.83 51.46
C GLU A 384 29.72 -2.65 51.84
N LYS A 385 28.54 -2.56 51.24
CA LYS A 385 27.49 -1.64 51.70
C LYS A 385 26.90 -2.02 53.05
N LEU A 386 26.93 -3.31 53.40
CA LEU A 386 26.45 -3.81 54.70
C LEU A 386 27.51 -3.70 55.81
N LYS A 387 28.80 -3.55 55.48
CA LYS A 387 29.92 -3.46 56.45
C LYS A 387 30.41 -2.05 56.77
N SER A 388 29.92 -1.00 56.09
CA SER A 388 30.30 0.39 56.42
C SER A 388 29.47 1.03 57.53
N VAL A 389 28.57 0.27 58.18
CA VAL A 389 27.76 0.72 59.34
C VAL A 389 27.70 -0.35 60.45
N SER A 390 28.80 -1.08 60.65
CA SER A 390 29.10 -1.81 61.89
C SER A 390 30.47 -1.41 62.39
#